data_AF-A0A5C6F110-F1
#
_entry.id   AF-A0A5C6F110-F1
#
_cell.length_a   1.000
_cell.length_b   1.000
_cell.length_c   1.000
_cell.angle_alpha   90.00
_cell.angle_beta   90.00
_cell.angle_gamma   90.00
#
_symmetry.space_group_name_H-M   'P 1'
#
loop_
_entity.id
_entity.type
_entity.pdbx_description
1 polymer ?
#
loop_
_entity_poly.entity_id
_entity_poly.type
_entity_poly.pdbx_seq_one_letter_code
_entity_poly.pdbx_strand_id
1 'polypeptide(L)' 'MKGFSDIFEGRITKSYRFLCLINNDVIILLRCGRHDEYF' A
#
# COMPACT_ATOMS: atom_id res chain seq x y z
N MET A 1 11.94 -15.17 11.01
CA MET A 1 11.17 -14.03 11.56
C MET A 1 10.14 -13.63 10.51
N LYS A 2 8.86 -13.60 10.89
CA LYS A 2 7.69 -13.32 10.04
C LYS A 2 7.63 -11.81 9.73
N GLY A 3 7.97 -11.40 8.51
CA GLY A 3 8.00 -9.97 8.14
C GLY A 3 7.36 -9.75 6.78
N PHE A 4 6.33 -8.90 6.74
CA PHE A 4 5.80 -8.24 5.54
C PHE A 4 5.22 -9.12 4.42
N SER A 5 4.58 -10.25 4.73
CA SER A 5 4.14 -11.19 3.69
C SER A 5 3.07 -10.65 2.72
N ASP A 6 2.29 -9.61 3.04
CA ASP A 6 1.17 -9.20 2.16
C ASP A 6 0.93 -7.68 2.08
N ILE A 7 1.94 -6.84 2.33
CA ILE A 7 1.80 -5.38 2.09
C ILE A 7 2.18 -5.06 0.64
N PHE A 8 1.24 -4.47 -0.08
CA PHE A 8 1.40 -4.07 -1.48
C PHE A 8 1.37 -2.56 -1.62
N GLU A 9 2.21 -2.05 -2.52
CA GLU A 9 2.18 -0.66 -2.96
C GLU A 9 1.63 -0.58 -4.38
N GLY A 10 0.61 0.25 -4.59
CA GLY A 10 0.04 0.51 -5.91
C GLY A 10 0.15 1.97 -6.32
N ARG A 11 0.28 2.21 -7.62
CA ARG A 11 0.31 3.56 -8.21
C ARG A 11 -1.06 3.92 -8.75
N ILE A 12 -1.60 5.07 -8.32
CA ILE A 12 -2.85 5.63 -8.87
C ILE A 12 -2.51 6.60 -10.01
N THR A 13 -1.60 7.54 -9.75
CA THR A 13 -1.09 8.50 -10.75
C THR A 13 0.42 8.61 -10.63
N LYS A 14 1.09 9.42 -11.46
CA LYS A 14 2.52 9.70 -11.32
C LYS A 14 2.87 10.22 -9.91
N SER A 15 1.97 10.99 -9.29
CA SER A 15 2.20 11.65 -8.01
C SER A 15 1.48 11.00 -6.83
N TYR A 16 0.60 10.01 -7.04
CA TYR A 16 -0.18 9.37 -5.97
C TYR A 16 0.01 7.86 -5.93
N ARG A 17 0.13 7.35 -4.72
CA ARG A 17 0.27 5.91 -4.43
C ARG A 17 -0.65 5.49 -3.29
N PHE A 18 -0.85 4.20 -3.14
CA PHE A 18 -1.51 3.59 -2.00
C PHE A 18 -0.70 2.42 -1.45
N LEU A 19 -0.89 2.14 -0.16
CA LEU A 19 -0.44 0.92 0.50
C LEU A 19 -1.66 0.13 0.92
N CYS A 20 -1.71 -1.15 0.61
CA CYS A 20 -2.75 -2.05 1.09
C CYS A 20 -2.17 -3.34 1.65
N LEU A 21 -2.92 -3.95 2.56
CA LEU A 21 -2.71 -5.31 3.03
C LEU A 21 -3.76 -6.20 2.35
N ILE A 22 -3.33 -7.32 1.78
CA ILE A 22 -4.23 -8.34 1.24
C ILE A 22 -4.25 -9.52 2.21
N ASN A 23 -5.42 -9.90 2.71
CA ASN A 23 -5.54 -11.03 3.61
C ASN A 23 -6.90 -11.70 3.44
N ASN A 24 -6.90 -12.99 3.07
CA ASN A 24 -8.11 -13.82 2.94
C ASN A 24 -9.25 -13.10 2.20
N ASP A 25 -8.98 -12.67 0.97
CA ASP A 25 -9.90 -11.94 0.08
C ASP A 25 -10.36 -10.55 0.57
N VAL A 26 -9.81 -10.06 1.68
CA VAL A 26 -10.00 -8.70 2.18
C VAL A 26 -8.82 -7.83 1.77
N ILE A 27 -9.11 -6.70 1.13
CA ILE A 27 -8.13 -5.66 0.87
C ILE A 27 -8.32 -4.55 1.89
N ILE A 28 -7.31 -4.31 2.72
CA ILE A 28 -7.30 -3.25 3.71
C ILE A 28 -6.42 -2.13 3.18
N LEU A 29 -7.02 -0.96 2.89
CA LEU A 29 -6.27 0.24 2.55
C LEU A 29 -5.60 0.79 3.82
N LEU A 30 -4.27 0.78 3.83
CA LEU A 30 -3.48 1.28 4.95
C LEU A 30 -3.21 2.78 4.81
N ARG A 31 -2.88 3.22 3.59
CA ARG A 31 -2.54 4.63 3.30
C ARG A 31 -2.79 4.95 1.84
N CYS A 32 -3.18 6.19 1.55
CA CYS A 32 -3.23 6.74 0.21
C CYS A 32 -2.75 8.20 0.29
N GLY A 33 -1.79 8.58 -0.56
CA GLY A 33 -1.18 9.90 -0.47
C GLY A 33 -0.27 10.23 -1.65
N ARG A 34 0.43 11.37 -1.55
CA ARG A 34 1.38 11.78 -2.58
C ARG A 34 2.67 10.99 -2.44
N HIS A 35 3.32 10.64 -3.55
CA HIS A 35 4.60 9.92 -3.58
C HIS A 35 5.66 10.59 -2.67
N ASP A 36 5.64 11.91 -2.63
CA ASP A 36 6.60 12.74 -1.89
C ASP A 36 6.30 12.78 -0.38
N GLU A 37 5.15 12.27 0.06
CA GLU A 37 4.76 12.08 1.47
C GLU A 37 5.06 10.65 1.98
N TYR A 38 5.51 9.76 1.08
CA TYR A 38 5.84 8.37 1.39
C TYR A 38 7.29 8.15 1.84
N PHE A 39 8.17 9.15 1.68
CA PHE A 39 9.59 9.12 2.07
C PHE A 39 9.96 10.28 2.99
#